data_AF-A0A0S8CQN3-F1
#
_entry.id   AF-A0A0S8CQN3-F1
#
_cell.length_a   1.000
_cell.length_b   1.000
_cell.length_c   1.000
_cell.angle_alpha   90.00
_cell.angle_beta   90.00
_cell.angle_gamma   90.00
#
_symmetry.space_group_name_H-M   'P 1'
#
loop_
_entity.id
_entity.type
_entity.pdbx_description
1 polymer ?
#
loop_
_entity_poly.entity_id
_entity_poly.type
_entity_poly.pdbx_seq_one_letter_code
_entity_poly.pdbx_strand_id
1 'polypeptide(L)'
;MSQKNREDAFRILRSMAERTRALPGCLACRVYRDVQQGRALLFDQIWAREEELNRHIRSNEYRNVLLVMEMAVEKPEIRFETISSLTGLETIEKLRSGSEIHI
;
A
#
# COMPACT_ATOMS: atom_id res chain seq x y z
N MET A 1 -12.25 14.22 6.00
CA MET A 1 -13.31 13.63 5.15
C MET A 1 -14.47 13.23 6.08
N SER A 2 -15.73 13.27 5.62
CA SER A 2 -16.86 12.78 6.43
C SER A 2 -16.75 11.27 6.67
N GLN A 3 -17.44 10.74 7.69
CA GLN A 3 -17.42 9.29 7.96
C GLN A 3 -17.93 8.48 6.76
N LYS A 4 -19.02 8.92 6.12
CA LYS A 4 -19.60 8.27 4.95
C LYS A 4 -18.62 8.26 3.78
N ASN A 5 -18.04 9.40 3.45
CA ASN A 5 -17.08 9.51 2.35
C ASN A 5 -15.85 8.62 2.59
N ARG A 6 -15.45 8.43 3.85
CA ARG A 6 -14.36 7.53 4.21
C ARG A 6 -14.70 6.06 3.99
N GLU A 7 -15.90 5.63 4.38
CA GLU A 7 -16.36 4.27 4.10
C GLU A 7 -16.47 4.00 2.60
N ASP A 8 -16.96 4.98 1.83
CA ASP A 8 -17.00 4.91 0.37
C ASP A 8 -15.59 4.83 -0.23
N ALA A 9 -14.66 5.68 0.20
CA ALA A 9 -13.26 5.64 -0.23
C ALA A 9 -12.63 4.27 0.08
N PHE A 10 -12.84 3.73 1.29
CA PHE A 10 -12.34 2.42 1.67
C PHE A 10 -12.91 1.31 0.77
N ARG A 11 -14.22 1.31 0.52
CA ARG A 11 -14.88 0.32 -0.36
C ARG A 11 -14.35 0.39 -1.80
N ILE A 12 -14.15 1.60 -2.32
CA ILE A 12 -13.62 1.82 -3.67
C ILE A 12 -12.17 1.33 -3.75
N LEU A 13 -11.30 1.74 -2.82
CA LEU A 13 -9.90 1.30 -2.76
C LEU A 13 -9.78 -0.21 -2.58
N ARG A 14 -10.66 -0.84 -1.80
CA ARG A 14 -10.66 -2.30 -1.62
C ARG A 14 -10.95 -3.01 -2.95
N SER A 15 -11.95 -2.54 -3.70
CA SER A 15 -12.27 -3.07 -5.01
C SER A 15 -11.14 -2.85 -6.02
N MET A 16 -10.46 -1.71 -5.96
CA MET A 16 -9.26 -1.46 -6.76
C MET A 16 -8.14 -2.42 -6.39
N ALA A 17 -7.89 -2.65 -5.10
CA ALA A 17 -6.86 -3.57 -4.64
C ALA A 17 -7.07 -5.01 -5.13
N GLU A 18 -8.32 -5.47 -5.18
CA GLU A 18 -8.68 -6.78 -5.74
C GLU A 18 -8.30 -6.90 -7.23
N ARG A 19 -8.59 -5.87 -8.02
CA ARG A 19 -8.21 -5.84 -9.45
C ARG A 19 -6.70 -5.73 -9.64
N THR A 20 -6.03 -4.85 -8.87
CA THR A 20 -4.59 -4.65 -8.95
C THR A 20 -3.82 -5.92 -8.60
N ARG A 21 -4.29 -6.71 -7.63
CA ARG A 21 -3.69 -8.03 -7.28
C ARG A 21 -3.66 -9.03 -8.43
N ALA A 22 -4.52 -8.89 -9.44
CA ALA A 22 -4.53 -9.75 -10.61
C ALA A 22 -3.54 -9.29 -11.70
N LEU A 23 -2.90 -8.12 -11.54
CA LEU A 23 -1.96 -7.59 -12.53
C LEU A 23 -0.62 -8.33 -12.47
N PRO A 24 0.02 -8.60 -13.62
CA PRO A 24 1.36 -9.19 -13.66
C PRO A 24 2.36 -8.35 -12.85
N GLY A 25 3.08 -9.01 -11.94
CA GLY A 25 4.09 -8.37 -11.10
C GLY A 25 3.58 -7.75 -9.80
N CYS A 26 2.26 -7.72 -9.56
CA CYS A 26 1.74 -7.28 -8.27
C CYS A 26 1.97 -8.39 -7.23
N LEU A 27 2.86 -8.14 -6.27
CA LEU A 27 3.13 -9.04 -5.15
C LEU A 27 2.12 -8.83 -4.01
N ALA A 28 1.67 -7.59 -3.83
CA ALA A 28 0.60 -7.27 -2.90
C ALA A 28 -0.11 -5.97 -3.27
N CYS A 29 -1.40 -5.88 -2.96
CA CYS A 29 -2.15 -4.63 -2.95
C CYS A 29 -3.18 -4.69 -1.82
N ARG A 30 -3.09 -3.77 -0.86
CA ARG A 30 -3.79 -3.83 0.42
C ARG A 30 -4.33 -2.45 0.80
N VAL A 31 -5.42 -2.45 1.56
CA VAL A 31 -6.00 -1.26 2.15
C VAL A 31 -6.02 -1.44 3.66
N TYR A 32 -5.42 -0.51 4.39
CA TYR A 32 -5.47 -0.47 5.85
C TYR A 32 -6.25 0.74 6.33
N ARG A 33 -6.82 0.60 7.52
CA ARG A 33 -7.47 1.68 8.23
C ARG A 33 -6.72 1.90 9.53
N ASP A 34 -6.36 3.16 9.79
CA ASP A 34 -5.80 3.50 11.08
C ASP A 34 -6.87 3.34 12.18
N VAL A 35 -6.51 2.57 13.20
CA VAL A 35 -7.34 2.28 14.38
C VAL A 35 -7.09 3.25 15.53
N GLN A 36 -5.95 3.98 15.54
CA GLN A 36 -5.54 4.85 16.64
C GLN A 36 -5.96 6.30 16.43
N GLN A 37 -5.57 6.94 15.33
CA GLN A 37 -6.03 8.31 15.00
C GLN A 37 -7.31 8.30 14.16
N GLY A 38 -7.74 7.09 13.77
CA GLY A 38 -9.13 6.78 13.49
C GLY A 38 -9.70 7.42 12.23
N ARG A 39 -8.88 8.02 11.35
CA ARG A 39 -9.35 8.73 10.14
C ARG A 39 -8.48 8.55 8.90
N ALA A 40 -7.30 7.97 9.00
CA ALA A 40 -6.43 7.71 7.85
C ALA A 40 -6.74 6.35 7.19
N LEU A 41 -6.56 6.30 5.87
CA LEU A 41 -6.50 5.08 5.08
C LEU A 41 -5.10 4.98 4.48
N LEU A 42 -4.54 3.77 4.44
CA LEU A 42 -3.29 3.47 3.75
C LEU A 42 -3.59 2.53 2.59
N PHE A 43 -3.18 2.92 1.38
CA PHE A 43 -3.22 2.09 0.19
C PHE A 43 -1.79 1.63 -0.13
N ASP A 44 -1.49 0.36 0.16
CA ASP A 44 -0.16 -0.22 0.09
C ASP A 44 -0.04 -1.17 -1.10
N GLN A 45 1.06 -1.07 -1.84
CA GLN A 45 1.32 -1.87 -3.03
C GLN A 45 2.78 -2.33 -3.07
N ILE A 46 2.97 -3.63 -3.33
CA ILE A 46 4.30 -4.22 -3.52
C ILE A 46 4.35 -4.79 -4.93
N TRP A 47 5.40 -4.44 -5.66
CA TRP A 47 5.62 -4.86 -7.05
C TRP A 47 6.95 -5.60 -7.18
N ALA A 48 6.97 -6.62 -8.04
CA ALA A 48 8.15 -7.45 -8.26
C ALA A 48 9.26 -6.68 -8.99
N ARG A 49 8.88 -5.82 -9.94
CA ARG A 49 9.82 -4.98 -10.70
C ARG A 49 9.30 -3.56 -10.86
N GLU A 50 10.23 -2.64 -11.05
CA GLU A 50 9.94 -1.23 -11.25
C GLU A 50 9.12 -1.00 -12.52
N GLU A 51 9.37 -1.76 -13.60
CA GLU A 51 8.65 -1.60 -14.87
C GLU A 51 7.15 -1.93 -14.76
N GLU A 52 6.80 -2.86 -13.87
CA GLU A 52 5.41 -3.26 -13.62
C GLU A 52 4.66 -2.18 -12.84
N LEU A 53 5.29 -1.65 -11.78
CA LEU A 53 4.80 -0.47 -11.06
C LEU A 53 4.65 0.72 -12.00
N ASN A 54 5.66 0.98 -12.84
CA ASN A 54 5.67 2.06 -13.82
C ASN A 54 4.50 1.97 -14.81
N ARG A 55 4.18 0.76 -15.29
CA ARG A 55 2.99 0.55 -16.14
C ARG A 55 1.70 0.81 -15.36
N HIS A 56 1.60 0.34 -14.12
CA HIS A 56 0.43 0.57 -13.29
C HIS A 56 0.19 2.06 -13.02
N ILE A 57 1.21 2.82 -12.62
CA ILE A 57 1.10 4.26 -12.34
C ILE A 57 0.56 5.05 -13.55
N ARG A 58 0.94 4.64 -14.76
CA ARG A 58 0.50 5.28 -16.03
C ARG A 58 -0.90 4.83 -16.48
N SER A 59 -1.53 3.89 -15.78
CA SER A 59 -2.80 3.31 -16.19
C SER A 59 -4.01 4.15 -15.74
N ASN A 60 -5.15 3.96 -16.41
CA ASN A 60 -6.40 4.60 -16.04
C ASN A 60 -6.89 4.13 -14.66
N GLU A 61 -6.57 2.89 -14.27
CA GLU A 61 -6.88 2.36 -12.95
C GLU A 61 -6.18 3.14 -11.84
N TYR A 62 -4.90 3.48 -12.02
CA TYR A 62 -4.17 4.28 -11.04
C TYR A 62 -4.66 5.74 -10.97
N ARG A 63 -5.12 6.31 -12.09
CA ARG A 63 -5.81 7.60 -12.07
C ARG A 63 -7.04 7.58 -11.15
N ASN A 64 -7.79 6.49 -11.12
CA ASN A 64 -8.94 6.38 -10.22
C ASN A 64 -8.52 6.28 -8.74
N VAL A 65 -7.35 5.69 -8.45
CA VAL A 65 -6.78 5.72 -7.09
C VAL A 65 -6.52 7.16 -6.66
N LEU A 66 -5.90 7.97 -7.53
CA LEU A 66 -5.64 9.39 -7.26
C LEU A 66 -6.93 10.18 -6.98
N LEU A 67 -7.99 9.96 -7.77
CA LEU A 67 -9.30 10.61 -7.53
C LEU A 67 -9.89 10.27 -6.17
N VAL A 68 -9.71 9.04 -5.69
CA VAL A 68 -10.17 8.65 -4.34
C VAL A 68 -9.30 9.30 -3.25
N MET A 69 -7.99 9.42 -3.49
CA MET A 69 -7.08 10.12 -2.57
C MET A 69 -7.42 11.62 -2.46
N GLU A 70 -7.85 12.26 -3.54
CA GLU A 70 -8.30 13.66 -3.55
C GLU A 70 -9.54 13.92 -2.68
N MET A 71 -10.29 12.88 -2.29
CA MET A 71 -11.41 13.01 -1.34
C MET A 71 -10.96 13.26 0.11
N ALA A 72 -9.66 13.11 0.39
CA ALA A 72 -9.09 13.40 1.70
C ALA A 72 -9.21 14.89 2.05
N VAL A 73 -9.34 15.20 3.35
CA VAL A 73 -9.35 16.61 3.80
C VAL A 73 -7.96 17.20 3.85
N GLU A 74 -6.97 16.37 4.16
CA GLU A 74 -5.56 16.74 4.12
C GLU A 74 -4.95 16.20 2.83
N LYS A 75 -3.87 16.85 2.37
CA LYS A 75 -3.14 16.40 1.19
C LYS A 75 -2.63 14.97 1.43
N PRO A 76 -2.92 14.00 0.54
CA PRO A 76 -2.45 12.64 0.69
C PRO A 76 -0.92 12.58 0.58
N GLU A 77 -0.31 11.77 1.44
CA GLU A 77 1.10 11.40 1.34
C GLU A 77 1.26 10.22 0.37
N ILE A 78 2.21 10.32 -0.56
CA ILE A 78 2.56 9.25 -1.49
C ILE A 78 4.05 8.98 -1.33
N ARG A 79 4.41 7.73 -1.07
CA ARG A 79 5.79 7.28 -0.89
C ARG A 79 6.09 6.15 -1.86
N PHE A 80 7.32 6.14 -2.37
CA PHE A 80 7.88 5.06 -3.15
C PHE A 80 9.10 4.55 -2.42
N GLU A 81 9.13 3.25 -2.17
CA GLU A 81 10.20 2.60 -1.43
C GLU A 81 10.78 1.47 -2.29
N THR A 82 12.10 1.45 -2.43
CA THR A 82 12.83 0.35 -3.05
C THR A 82 13.37 -0.54 -1.95
N ILE A 83 12.91 -1.80 -1.92
CA ILE A 83 13.29 -2.77 -0.89
C ILE A 83 14.52 -3.54 -1.39
N SER A 84 15.68 -3.27 -0.81
CA SER A 84 16.93 -3.98 -1.10
C SER A 84 17.03 -5.36 -0.43
N SER A 85 16.39 -5.50 0.74
CA SER A 85 16.37 -6.73 1.53
C SER A 85 15.02 -6.87 2.23
N LEU A 86 14.50 -8.09 2.29
CA LEU A 86 13.29 -8.42 3.05
C LEU A 86 13.57 -9.70 3.84
N THR A 87 13.31 -9.65 5.14
CA THR A 87 13.50 -10.77 6.05
C THR A 87 12.24 -10.97 6.90
N GLY A 88 12.08 -12.16 7.47
CA GLY A 88 10.90 -12.58 8.21
C GLY A 88 11.23 -13.03 9.64
N LEU A 89 10.60 -14.13 10.04
CA LEU A 89 10.71 -14.68 11.39
C LEU A 89 12.17 -15.02 11.77
N GLU A 90 13.00 -15.38 10.80
CA GLU A 90 14.41 -15.67 10.98
C GLU A 90 15.19 -14.49 11.57
N THR A 91 14.76 -13.25 11.29
CA THR A 91 15.35 -12.04 11.87
C THR A 91 15.00 -11.92 13.35
N ILE A 92 13.77 -12.28 13.72
CA ILE A 92 13.36 -12.31 15.12
C ILE A 92 14.15 -13.39 15.88
N GLU A 93 14.26 -14.59 15.31
CA GLU A 93 14.98 -15.71 15.92
C GLU A 93 16.45 -15.37 16.19
N LYS A 94 17.15 -14.81 15.20
CA LYS A 94 18.55 -14.38 15.32
C LYS A 94 18.76 -13.32 16.40
N LEU A 95 17.92 -12.29 16.45
CA LEU A 95 18.02 -11.27 17.51
C LEU A 95 17.75 -11.86 18.89
N ARG A 96 16.76 -12.75 19.02
CA ARG A 96 16.45 -13.42 20.29
C ARG A 96 17.53 -14.38 20.74
N SER A 97 18.31 -14.96 19.83
CA SER A 97 19.50 -15.77 20.16
C SER A 97 20.75 -14.94 20.44
N GLY A 98 20.66 -13.60 20.45
CA GLY A 98 21.78 -12.70 20.73
C GLY A 98 22.74 -12.50 19.55
N SER A 99 22.32 -12.84 18.33
CA SER A 99 23.10 -12.60 17.12
C SER A 99 22.83 -11.20 16.55
N GLU A 100 23.83 -10.58 15.95
CA GLU A 100 23.66 -9.35 15.19
C GLU A 100 23.01 -9.61 13.82
N ILE A 101 22.30 -8.60 13.31
CA ILE A 101 21.68 -8.64 11.97
C ILE A 101 22.06 -7.38 11.21
N HIS A 102 22.41 -7.57 9.93
CA HIS A 102 22.53 -6.50 8.95
C HIS A 102 21.34 -6.61 7.99
N ILE A 103 20.49 -5.58 7.95
CA ILE A 103 19.33 -5.46 7.07
C ILE A 103 19.63 -4.42 6.00
#